data_AF-A0A5E7KPB4-F1
#
_entry.id   AF-A0A5E7KPB4-F1
#
_cell.length_a   1.000
_cell.length_b   1.000
_cell.length_c   1.000
_cell.angle_alpha   90.00
_cell.angle_beta   90.00
_cell.angle_gamma   90.00
#
_symmetry.space_group_name_H-M   'P 1'
#
loop_
_entity.id
_entity.type
_entity.pdbx_description
1 polymer ?
#
loop_
_entity_poly.entity_id
_entity_poly.type
_entity_poly.pdbx_seq_one_letter_code
_entity_poly.pdbx_strand_id
1 'polypeptide(L)'
;MQISEWLDKELTGRQVWLLFLFATLVYILPLILADYPYIDDNWRALAAGTGWAEDGRLFAQWFYNLLTFSGAAPNIFPLPLLIATLAMSWALTRLTFHYFPEPTFAHCLVVLPLWYNPFFLQNLSYQYDGPSMALSLVAVIYAITFQSPSRVQHLLIPAALIALAIGLYQVSFNVFLGLCCMELLRRTDDPLAWPAWWRLIGCKVVQVGLAGLIYYATAYSFMTQKRTSLLNGAAAPLQQIETSAGWVLEKIVLLFHGGFAWVFAALLLCALFGAVRVGQRVLERAGTGLNKTMIGLLCLLILPVLMVLVPGVSLFFRDFNEGARTLMGFAVVLVLLFYLSHLALASVHGKLPLLLLVPLLAMLSLSFAYGRVLTLQKTFATNALYALSADIASRPALREAKRIYMSVTYSDHWLVGAAGSFKQMPVLHYLLNIDFYMLAENLPKTGITNVVREKERRNATLVGYQGYPPLVDSLFYRIYLLGDYGFIVMKEPARVRSLQW
;
A
#
# COMPACT_ATOMS: atom_id res chain seq x y z
N MET A 1 19.46 -29.02 19.87
CA MET A 1 18.41 -28.09 20.34
C MET A 1 17.20 -28.32 19.45
N GLN A 2 16.12 -28.90 19.98
CA GLN A 2 14.94 -29.23 19.16
C GLN A 2 14.22 -27.93 18.78
N ILE A 3 13.80 -27.79 17.52
CA ILE A 3 13.08 -26.60 16.99
C ILE A 3 11.86 -26.25 17.87
N SER A 4 11.26 -27.25 18.51
CA SER A 4 10.12 -27.09 19.42
C SER A 4 10.43 -26.28 20.69
N GLU A 5 11.65 -26.30 21.22
CA GLU A 5 12.02 -25.54 22.43
C GLU A 5 12.28 -24.06 22.12
N TRP A 6 12.58 -23.72 20.86
CA TRP A 6 12.82 -22.34 20.45
C TRP A 6 11.52 -21.54 20.29
N LEU A 7 10.41 -22.19 19.95
CA LEU A 7 9.13 -21.54 19.64
C LEU A 7 8.40 -21.02 20.88
N ASP A 8 8.60 -21.67 22.03
CA ASP A 8 7.97 -21.31 23.30
C ASP A 8 8.87 -20.41 24.17
N LYS A 9 10.10 -20.13 23.73
CA LYS A 9 11.07 -19.34 24.49
C LYS A 9 10.93 -17.85 24.17
N GLU A 10 11.11 -17.02 25.20
CA GLU A 10 11.28 -15.57 25.04
C GLU A 10 12.43 -15.27 24.06
N LEU A 11 12.14 -14.43 23.07
CA LEU A 11 13.09 -14.00 22.05
C LEU A 11 13.76 -12.70 22.48
N THR A 12 15.09 -12.68 22.35
CA THR A 12 15.87 -11.45 22.52
C THR A 12 15.56 -10.43 21.41
N GLY A 13 15.78 -9.14 21.70
CA GLY A 13 15.58 -8.06 20.72
C GLY A 13 16.30 -8.28 19.38
N ARG A 14 17.51 -8.85 19.42
CA ARG A 14 18.28 -9.19 18.21
C ARG A 14 17.62 -10.29 17.39
N GLN A 15 17.07 -11.32 18.04
CA GLN A 15 16.38 -12.43 17.35
C GLN A 15 15.08 -11.96 16.69
N VAL A 16 14.29 -11.16 17.40
CA VAL A 16 13.07 -10.55 16.87
C VAL A 16 13.39 -9.67 15.65
N TRP A 17 14.44 -8.85 15.75
CA TRP A 17 14.87 -8.01 14.63
C TRP A 17 15.34 -8.82 13.41
N LEU A 18 16.14 -9.87 13.60
CA LEU A 18 16.58 -10.74 12.51
C LEU A 18 15.41 -11.47 11.84
N LEU A 19 14.41 -11.90 12.62
CA LEU A 19 13.18 -12.49 12.10
C LEU A 19 12.43 -11.51 11.21
N PHE A 20 12.20 -10.28 11.69
CA PHE A 20 11.51 -9.26 10.88
C PHE A 20 12.34 -8.86 9.66
N LEU A 21 13.65 -8.76 9.78
CA LEU A 21 14.54 -8.47 8.64
C LEU A 21 14.41 -9.55 7.57
N PHE A 22 14.48 -10.81 7.95
CA PHE A 22 14.30 -11.93 7.03
C PHE A 22 12.90 -11.90 6.38
N ALA A 23 11.84 -11.81 7.18
CA ALA A 23 10.47 -11.83 6.68
C ALA A 23 10.19 -10.65 5.73
N THR A 24 10.56 -9.44 6.11
CA THR A 24 10.32 -8.24 5.30
C THR A 24 11.14 -8.24 4.00
N LEU A 25 12.39 -8.71 4.03
CA LEU A 25 13.22 -8.89 2.82
C LEU A 25 12.65 -9.93 1.86
N VAL A 26 12.25 -11.10 2.37
CA VAL A 26 11.66 -12.15 1.53
C VAL A 26 10.35 -11.68 0.90
N TYR A 27 9.57 -10.86 1.60
CA TYR A 27 8.33 -10.29 1.07
C TYR A 27 8.55 -9.31 -0.09
N ILE A 28 9.63 -8.51 -0.07
CA ILE A 28 9.93 -7.55 -1.16
C ILE A 28 10.84 -8.11 -2.26
N LEU A 29 11.48 -9.26 -2.03
CA LEU A 29 12.32 -9.93 -3.01
C LEU A 29 11.68 -10.04 -4.41
N PRO A 30 10.42 -10.50 -4.57
CA PRO A 30 9.79 -10.57 -5.89
C PRO A 30 9.66 -9.20 -6.59
N LEU A 31 9.56 -8.10 -5.85
CA LEU A 31 9.50 -6.73 -6.40
C LEU A 31 10.88 -6.27 -6.88
N ILE A 32 11.93 -6.54 -6.09
CA ILE A 32 13.33 -6.26 -6.47
C ILE A 32 13.70 -7.03 -7.74
N LEU A 33 13.33 -8.31 -7.81
CA LEU A 33 13.63 -9.16 -8.96
C LEU A 33 12.83 -8.75 -10.22
N ALA A 34 11.60 -8.26 -10.06
CA ALA A 34 10.82 -7.77 -11.19
C ALA A 34 11.42 -6.48 -11.79
N ASP A 35 11.98 -5.61 -10.95
CA ASP A 35 12.61 -4.33 -11.34
C ASP A 35 11.74 -3.57 -12.35
N TYR A 36 10.48 -3.31 -11.98
CA TYR A 36 9.50 -2.72 -12.87
C TYR A 36 9.25 -1.26 -12.48
N PRO A 37 9.49 -0.27 -13.38
CA PRO A 37 9.15 1.12 -13.12
C PRO A 37 7.63 1.31 -13.16
N TYR A 38 7.05 1.45 -11.98
CA TYR A 38 5.61 1.47 -11.79
C TYR A 38 4.99 2.85 -12.05
N ILE A 39 4.13 2.93 -13.06
CA ILE A 39 3.34 4.11 -13.47
C ILE A 39 4.19 5.39 -13.50
N ASP A 40 4.12 6.20 -12.44
CA ASP A 40 4.80 7.50 -12.29
C ASP A 40 6.33 7.37 -12.33
N ASP A 41 6.86 6.19 -11.98
CA ASP A 41 8.29 5.91 -12.01
C ASP A 41 8.88 6.06 -13.43
N ASN A 42 8.09 5.86 -14.49
CA ASN A 42 8.59 6.04 -15.87
C ASN A 42 8.92 7.49 -16.18
N TRP A 43 8.05 8.42 -15.80
CA TRP A 43 8.31 9.85 -15.94
C TRP A 43 9.43 10.30 -15.02
N ARG A 44 9.45 9.83 -13.76
CA ARG A 44 10.51 10.20 -12.79
C ARG A 44 11.89 9.73 -13.24
N ALA A 45 12.00 8.49 -13.73
CA ALA A 45 13.25 7.96 -14.25
C ALA A 45 13.75 8.72 -15.48
N LEU A 46 12.84 9.20 -16.32
CA LEU A 46 13.18 9.99 -17.51
C LEU A 46 13.58 11.43 -17.17
N ALA A 47 12.81 12.11 -16.31
CA ALA A 47 12.96 13.54 -16.03
C ALA A 47 13.78 13.86 -14.77
N ALA A 48 14.18 12.84 -14.00
CA ALA A 48 14.69 12.98 -12.63
C ALA A 48 13.77 13.87 -11.75
N GLY A 49 12.45 13.73 -11.94
CA GLY A 49 11.45 14.70 -11.46
C GLY A 49 11.14 14.65 -9.96
N THR A 50 11.05 15.82 -9.33
CA THR A 50 10.82 16.03 -7.88
C THR A 50 9.47 16.72 -7.61
N GLY A 51 8.36 16.04 -7.87
CA GLY A 51 7.00 16.59 -7.67
C GLY A 51 6.39 16.37 -6.28
N TRP A 52 7.12 15.85 -5.29
CA TRP A 52 6.51 15.40 -4.02
C TRP A 52 6.07 16.54 -3.10
N ALA A 53 6.83 17.64 -3.03
CA ALA A 53 6.46 18.77 -2.17
C ALA A 53 5.11 19.38 -2.58
N GLU A 54 4.84 19.50 -3.88
CA GLU A 54 3.57 19.98 -4.44
C GLU A 54 2.38 19.09 -4.07
N ASP A 55 2.64 17.81 -3.81
CA ASP A 55 1.69 16.80 -3.35
C ASP A 55 1.57 16.71 -1.81
N GLY A 56 2.23 17.61 -1.07
CA GLY A 56 2.27 17.62 0.39
C GLY A 56 3.23 16.61 1.00
N ARG A 57 4.10 16.00 0.18
CA ARG A 57 5.08 15.00 0.60
C ARG A 57 6.49 15.60 0.67
N LEU A 58 6.63 16.73 1.35
CA LEU A 58 7.89 17.46 1.47
C LEU A 58 9.04 16.57 1.99
N PHE A 59 8.76 15.75 3.00
CA PHE A 59 9.78 14.87 3.59
C PHE A 59 10.18 13.72 2.66
N ALA A 60 9.31 13.29 1.74
CA ALA A 60 9.68 12.32 0.71
C ALA A 60 10.70 12.93 -0.27
N GLN A 61 10.51 14.21 -0.64
CA GLN A 61 11.48 14.93 -1.47
C GLN A 61 12.83 15.07 -0.77
N TRP A 62 12.85 15.48 0.50
CA TRP A 62 14.09 15.60 1.26
C TRP A 62 14.80 14.27 1.43
N PHE A 63 14.04 13.19 1.68
CA PHE A 63 14.59 11.84 1.74
C PHE A 63 15.30 11.46 0.44
N TYR A 64 14.67 11.69 -0.71
CA TYR A 64 15.31 11.45 -2.00
C TYR A 64 16.54 12.31 -2.22
N ASN A 65 16.43 13.62 -2.02
CA ASN A 65 17.53 14.56 -2.24
C ASN A 65 18.75 14.22 -1.35
N LEU A 66 18.51 13.78 -0.12
CA LEU A 66 19.56 13.36 0.81
C LEU A 66 20.27 12.10 0.30
N LEU A 67 19.51 11.10 -0.17
CA LEU A 67 20.10 9.84 -0.65
C LEU A 67 20.88 10.00 -1.96
N THR A 68 20.43 10.90 -2.83
CA THR A 68 21.07 11.13 -4.14
C THR A 68 22.09 12.25 -4.12
N PHE A 69 22.20 12.99 -3.00
CA PHE A 69 23.00 14.21 -2.89
C PHE A 69 22.70 15.23 -3.99
N SER A 70 21.42 15.32 -4.42
CA SER A 70 20.99 16.17 -5.54
C SER A 70 19.63 16.82 -5.30
N GLY A 71 19.35 17.93 -5.99
CA GLY A 71 18.00 18.52 -6.04
C GLY A 71 17.02 17.80 -6.98
N ALA A 72 17.47 16.73 -7.64
CA ALA A 72 16.72 15.90 -8.59
C ALA A 72 16.54 14.47 -8.04
N ALA A 73 15.76 13.63 -8.74
CA ALA A 73 15.46 12.25 -8.37
C ALA A 73 15.98 11.22 -9.40
N PRO A 74 17.30 11.02 -9.53
CA PRO A 74 17.82 9.90 -10.32
C PRO A 74 17.33 8.56 -9.74
N ASN A 75 17.13 7.57 -10.61
CA ASN A 75 16.71 6.24 -10.14
C ASN A 75 17.88 5.54 -9.43
N ILE A 76 17.71 5.28 -8.13
CA ILE A 76 18.67 4.54 -7.29
C ILE A 76 18.06 3.28 -6.66
N PHE A 77 16.95 2.78 -7.24
CA PHE A 77 16.34 1.52 -6.82
C PHE A 77 17.36 0.35 -6.89
N PRO A 78 17.38 -0.59 -5.92
CA PRO A 78 16.47 -0.76 -4.79
C PRO A 78 16.95 -0.12 -3.47
N LEU A 79 17.99 0.72 -3.47
CA LEU A 79 18.63 1.23 -2.25
C LEU A 79 17.63 1.86 -1.25
N PRO A 80 16.73 2.78 -1.64
CA PRO A 80 15.79 3.39 -0.69
C PRO A 80 14.83 2.36 -0.09
N LEU A 81 14.42 1.34 -0.86
CA LEU A 81 13.55 0.26 -0.38
C LEU A 81 14.25 -0.61 0.67
N LEU A 82 15.54 -0.93 0.47
CA LEU A 82 16.34 -1.67 1.44
C LEU A 82 16.47 -0.89 2.77
N ILE A 83 16.70 0.43 2.69
CA ILE A 83 16.74 1.30 3.88
C ILE A 83 15.40 1.29 4.62
N ALA A 84 14.29 1.44 3.90
CA ALA A 84 12.95 1.40 4.48
C ALA A 84 12.66 0.04 5.14
N THR A 85 13.14 -1.05 4.55
CA THR A 85 12.99 -2.43 5.08
C THR A 85 13.75 -2.64 6.39
N LEU A 86 14.99 -2.13 6.48
CA LEU A 86 15.77 -2.13 7.72
C LEU A 86 15.06 -1.32 8.82
N ALA A 87 14.58 -0.13 8.48
CA ALA A 87 13.84 0.74 9.39
C ALA A 87 12.53 0.08 9.89
N MET A 88 11.80 -0.58 8.98
CA MET A 88 10.59 -1.34 9.31
C MET A 88 10.88 -2.51 10.23
N SER A 89 11.99 -3.22 10.04
CA SER A 89 12.38 -4.33 10.90
C SER A 89 12.60 -3.88 12.36
N TRP A 90 13.23 -2.71 12.57
CA TRP A 90 13.33 -2.11 13.90
C TRP A 90 11.98 -1.64 14.44
N ALA A 91 11.14 -1.03 13.59
CA ALA A 91 9.81 -0.58 13.98
C ALA A 91 8.93 -1.74 14.49
N LEU A 92 8.87 -2.84 13.73
CA LEU A 92 8.11 -4.04 14.10
C LEU A 92 8.69 -4.72 15.35
N THR A 93 10.02 -4.75 15.50
CA THR A 93 10.67 -5.23 16.73
C THR A 93 10.19 -4.42 17.93
N ARG A 94 10.27 -3.09 17.84
CA ARG A 94 9.84 -2.19 18.91
C ARG A 94 8.35 -2.33 19.22
N LEU A 95 7.51 -2.46 18.20
CA LEU A 95 6.07 -2.66 18.38
C LEU A 95 5.75 -3.99 19.07
N THR A 96 6.49 -5.04 18.73
CA THR A 96 6.33 -6.37 19.35
C THR A 96 6.62 -6.29 20.85
N PHE A 97 7.74 -5.70 21.26
CA PHE A 97 8.06 -5.50 22.69
C PHE A 97 7.12 -4.52 23.38
N HIS A 98 6.55 -3.55 22.65
CA HIS A 98 5.56 -2.63 23.19
C HIS A 98 4.22 -3.33 23.47
N TYR A 99 3.83 -4.31 22.66
CA TYR A 99 2.61 -5.09 22.87
C TYR A 99 2.79 -6.29 23.79
N PHE A 100 3.95 -6.93 23.75
CA PHE A 100 4.26 -8.17 24.46
C PHE A 100 5.61 -8.02 25.18
N PRO A 101 5.62 -7.85 26.52
CA PRO A 101 6.86 -7.66 27.29
C PRO A 101 7.85 -8.83 27.16
N GLU A 102 7.33 -10.05 27.06
CA GLU A 102 8.09 -11.29 26.87
C GLU A 102 7.73 -11.90 25.50
N PRO A 103 8.25 -11.35 24.39
CA PRO A 103 7.83 -11.75 23.06
C PRO A 103 8.34 -13.15 22.71
N THR A 104 7.50 -13.91 22.01
CA THR A 104 7.81 -15.24 21.47
C THR A 104 7.71 -15.16 19.94
N PHE A 105 8.03 -16.25 19.25
CA PHE A 105 7.86 -16.29 17.80
C PHE A 105 6.42 -16.00 17.37
N ALA A 106 5.43 -16.53 18.09
CA ALA A 106 4.02 -16.31 17.79
C ALA A 106 3.59 -14.84 17.94
N HIS A 107 4.15 -14.10 18.91
CA HIS A 107 3.90 -12.67 19.10
C HIS A 107 4.39 -11.85 17.88
N CYS A 108 5.50 -12.25 17.25
CA CYS A 108 6.01 -11.58 16.06
C CYS A 108 5.04 -11.70 14.86
N LEU A 109 4.30 -12.81 14.77
CA LEU A 109 3.30 -13.03 13.70
C LEU A 109 2.14 -12.03 13.77
N VAL A 110 1.83 -11.49 14.94
CA VAL A 110 0.68 -10.59 15.14
C VAL A 110 0.87 -9.24 14.47
N VAL A 111 2.09 -8.71 14.48
CA VAL A 111 2.39 -7.37 13.93
C VAL A 111 2.88 -7.40 12.48
N LEU A 112 3.30 -8.57 11.98
CA LEU A 112 3.78 -8.75 10.62
C LEU A 112 2.78 -8.31 9.51
N PRO A 113 1.44 -8.39 9.69
CA PRO A 113 0.49 -7.86 8.73
C PRO A 113 0.61 -6.37 8.42
N LEU A 114 1.32 -5.58 9.26
CA LEU A 114 1.68 -4.20 8.91
C LEU A 114 2.55 -4.10 7.66
N TRP A 115 3.37 -5.13 7.38
CA TRP A 115 4.16 -5.23 6.15
C TRP A 115 3.54 -6.18 5.12
N TYR A 116 2.99 -7.31 5.59
CA TYR A 116 2.43 -8.36 4.75
C TYR A 116 1.02 -8.05 4.22
N ASN A 117 0.51 -6.83 4.48
CA ASN A 117 -0.77 -6.37 3.93
C ASN A 117 -0.78 -6.52 2.39
N PRO A 118 -1.70 -7.32 1.81
CA PRO A 118 -1.84 -7.48 0.36
C PRO A 118 -1.93 -6.16 -0.40
N PHE A 119 -2.70 -5.19 0.12
CA PHE A 119 -2.89 -3.90 -0.55
C PHE A 119 -1.65 -3.01 -0.51
N PHE A 120 -0.77 -3.24 0.47
CA PHE A 120 0.50 -2.52 0.58
C PHE A 120 1.51 -2.93 -0.51
N LEU A 121 1.29 -4.06 -1.20
CA LEU A 121 2.10 -4.43 -2.37
C LEU A 121 2.08 -3.37 -3.45
N GLN A 122 0.93 -2.70 -3.67
CA GLN A 122 0.87 -1.63 -4.64
C GLN A 122 1.76 -0.46 -4.22
N ASN A 123 1.78 -0.07 -2.94
CA ASN A 123 2.70 0.97 -2.44
C ASN A 123 4.16 0.56 -2.67
N LEU A 124 4.53 -0.67 -2.28
CA LEU A 124 5.89 -1.19 -2.40
C LEU A 124 6.35 -1.37 -3.85
N SER A 125 5.43 -1.38 -4.82
CA SER A 125 5.74 -1.49 -6.26
C SER A 125 6.37 -0.22 -6.83
N TYR A 126 6.11 0.94 -6.24
CA TYR A 126 6.72 2.20 -6.68
C TYR A 126 8.19 2.20 -6.28
N GLN A 127 9.08 2.25 -7.27
CA GLN A 127 10.52 2.33 -7.06
C GLN A 127 10.92 3.64 -6.36
N TYR A 128 10.12 4.70 -6.56
CA TYR A 128 10.32 5.99 -5.95
C TYR A 128 9.48 6.22 -4.68
N ASP A 129 8.15 6.26 -4.81
CA ASP A 129 7.29 6.58 -3.67
C ASP A 129 7.20 5.44 -2.63
N GLY A 130 7.41 4.17 -3.01
CA GLY A 130 7.24 3.02 -2.13
C GLY A 130 8.08 3.09 -0.85
N PRO A 131 9.40 3.34 -0.95
CA PRO A 131 10.27 3.57 0.20
C PRO A 131 9.79 4.67 1.15
N SER A 132 9.34 5.82 0.65
CA SER A 132 8.84 6.90 1.52
C SER A 132 7.50 6.54 2.17
N MET A 133 6.61 5.83 1.44
CA MET A 133 5.37 5.28 1.99
C MET A 133 5.63 4.27 3.11
N ALA A 134 6.65 3.42 2.97
CA ALA A 134 7.09 2.49 4.01
C ALA A 134 7.71 3.22 5.23
N LEU A 135 8.56 4.22 5.02
CA LEU A 135 9.10 5.04 6.11
C LEU A 135 8.02 5.84 6.84
N SER A 136 6.95 6.21 6.15
CA SER A 136 5.78 6.82 6.79
C SER A 136 5.13 5.89 7.81
N LEU A 137 4.97 4.60 7.45
CA LEU A 137 4.48 3.58 8.37
C LEU A 137 5.46 3.34 9.55
N VAL A 138 6.77 3.37 9.29
CA VAL A 138 7.80 3.35 10.35
C VAL A 138 7.57 4.49 11.33
N ALA A 139 7.45 5.73 10.86
CA ALA A 139 7.25 6.89 11.72
C ALA A 139 5.97 6.77 12.56
N VAL A 140 4.89 6.23 12.00
CA VAL A 140 3.64 5.92 12.73
C VAL A 140 3.87 4.91 13.86
N ILE A 141 4.58 3.82 13.60
CA ILE A 141 4.89 2.81 14.62
C ILE A 141 5.76 3.40 15.73
N TYR A 142 6.75 4.22 15.37
CA TYR A 142 7.57 4.94 16.35
C TYR A 142 6.75 5.94 17.18
N ALA A 143 5.76 6.62 16.59
CA ALA A 143 4.88 7.53 17.32
C ALA A 143 4.01 6.80 18.36
N ILE A 144 3.57 5.57 18.06
CA ILE A 144 2.79 4.73 18.98
C ILE A 144 3.66 4.21 20.13
N THR A 145 4.87 3.75 19.81
CA THR A 145 5.77 3.06 20.74
C THR A 145 6.70 4.00 21.51
N PHE A 146 6.63 5.31 21.25
CA PHE A 146 7.45 6.28 21.95
C PHE A 146 6.98 6.51 23.39
N GLN A 147 7.90 6.32 24.33
CA GLN A 147 7.69 6.54 25.76
C GLN A 147 8.85 7.38 26.29
N SER A 148 8.55 8.37 27.12
CA SER A 148 9.54 9.21 27.79
C SER A 148 9.01 9.62 29.17
N PRO A 149 9.88 9.72 30.19
CA PRO A 149 9.49 10.27 31.50
C PRO A 149 9.10 11.76 31.41
N SER A 150 9.62 12.50 30.43
CA SER A 150 9.26 13.90 30.20
C SER A 150 7.91 14.01 29.51
N ARG A 151 6.93 14.66 30.16
CA ARG A 151 5.60 14.91 29.59
C ARG A 151 5.65 15.69 28.28
N VAL A 152 6.57 16.66 28.19
CA VAL A 152 6.76 17.46 26.97
C VAL A 152 7.25 16.58 25.82
N GLN A 153 8.26 15.76 26.05
CA GLN A 153 8.76 14.83 25.04
C GLN A 153 7.72 13.77 24.64
N HIS A 154 6.95 13.27 25.62
CA HIS A 154 5.88 12.30 25.39
C HIS A 154 4.74 12.87 24.54
N LEU A 155 4.60 14.19 24.43
CA LEU A 155 3.65 14.85 23.54
C LEU A 155 4.30 15.26 22.21
N LEU A 156 5.43 15.97 22.25
CA LEU A 156 6.04 16.58 21.06
C LEU A 156 6.69 15.57 20.11
N ILE A 157 7.37 14.53 20.62
CA ILE A 157 8.06 13.57 19.74
C ILE A 157 7.07 12.73 18.94
N PRO A 158 6.02 12.13 19.54
CA PRO A 158 4.97 11.48 18.76
C PRO A 158 4.29 12.41 17.77
N ALA A 159 4.00 13.66 18.16
CA ALA A 159 3.39 14.65 17.26
C ALA A 159 4.30 14.94 16.05
N ALA A 160 5.60 15.13 16.26
CA ALA A 160 6.57 15.32 15.19
C ALA A 160 6.68 14.09 14.27
N LEU A 161 6.64 12.88 14.84
CA LEU A 161 6.66 11.63 14.07
C LEU A 161 5.38 11.44 13.24
N ILE A 162 4.22 11.83 13.76
CA ILE A 162 2.96 11.82 12.99
C ILE A 162 3.02 12.86 11.85
N ALA A 163 3.53 14.06 12.11
CA ALA A 163 3.71 15.08 11.06
C ALA A 163 4.70 14.60 9.98
N LEU A 164 5.80 13.97 10.38
CA LEU A 164 6.75 13.31 9.48
C LEU A 164 6.07 12.23 8.65
N ALA A 165 5.26 11.37 9.27
CA ALA A 165 4.51 10.34 8.57
C ALA A 165 3.59 10.95 7.50
N ILE A 166 2.81 11.98 7.85
CA ILE A 166 1.90 12.65 6.92
C ILE A 166 2.67 13.28 5.75
N GLY A 167 3.80 13.94 6.01
CA GLY A 167 4.63 14.55 4.97
C GLY A 167 5.53 13.57 4.21
N LEU A 168 5.55 12.28 4.58
CA LEU A 168 6.09 11.20 3.75
C LEU A 168 4.98 10.57 2.91
N TYR A 169 3.84 10.27 3.54
CA TYR A 169 2.64 9.73 2.91
C TYR A 169 1.41 9.90 3.82
N GLN A 170 0.41 10.66 3.36
CA GLN A 170 -0.73 11.05 4.18
C GLN A 170 -1.60 9.88 4.66
N VAL A 171 -1.72 8.81 3.87
CA VAL A 171 -2.63 7.68 4.16
C VAL A 171 -2.18 6.87 5.38
N SER A 172 -0.89 6.89 5.75
CA SER A 172 -0.41 6.21 6.96
C SER A 172 -1.07 6.73 8.25
N PHE A 173 -1.64 7.93 8.23
CA PHE A 173 -2.43 8.46 9.33
C PHE A 173 -3.61 7.55 9.71
N ASN A 174 -4.22 6.88 8.73
CA ASN A 174 -5.27 5.88 9.00
C ASN A 174 -4.71 4.71 9.83
N VAL A 175 -3.48 4.28 9.54
CA VAL A 175 -2.79 3.22 10.30
C VAL A 175 -2.48 3.69 11.72
N PHE A 176 -2.07 4.95 11.90
CA PHE A 176 -1.85 5.52 13.24
C PHE A 176 -3.11 5.49 14.10
N LEU A 177 -4.25 5.93 13.55
CA LEU A 177 -5.53 5.90 14.24
C LEU A 177 -5.94 4.46 14.58
N GLY A 178 -5.73 3.52 13.66
CA GLY A 178 -5.99 2.11 13.93
C GLY A 178 -5.10 1.56 15.06
N LEU A 179 -3.81 1.89 15.08
CA LEU A 179 -2.91 1.44 16.15
C LEU A 179 -3.26 2.08 17.51
N CYS A 180 -3.86 3.28 17.52
CA CYS A 180 -4.48 3.84 18.72
C CYS A 180 -5.65 2.96 19.20
N CYS A 181 -6.50 2.45 18.31
CA CYS A 181 -7.54 1.48 18.67
C CYS A 181 -6.95 0.18 19.23
N MET A 182 -5.84 -0.32 18.66
CA MET A 182 -5.14 -1.49 19.21
C MET A 182 -4.56 -1.23 20.60
N GLU A 183 -4.02 -0.03 20.87
CA GLU A 183 -3.56 0.34 22.21
C GLU A 183 -4.73 0.39 23.20
N LEU A 184 -5.91 0.86 22.79
CA LEU A 184 -7.11 0.81 23.64
C LEU A 184 -7.54 -0.64 23.92
N LEU A 185 -7.56 -1.49 22.90
CA LEU A 185 -7.91 -2.91 23.06
C LEU A 185 -6.95 -3.62 24.02
N ARG A 186 -5.64 -3.46 23.86
CA ARG A 186 -4.63 -4.11 24.72
C ARG A 186 -4.78 -3.72 26.20
N ARG A 187 -5.26 -2.52 26.49
CA ARG A 187 -5.48 -2.04 27.87
C ARG A 187 -6.68 -2.69 28.55
N THR A 188 -7.44 -3.54 27.86
CA THR A 188 -8.40 -4.42 28.53
C THR A 188 -7.71 -5.44 29.44
N ASP A 189 -6.46 -5.80 29.14
CA ASP A 189 -5.69 -6.79 29.91
C ASP A 189 -5.06 -6.20 31.19
N ASP A 190 -4.88 -4.87 31.26
CA ASP A 190 -4.38 -4.19 32.47
C ASP A 190 -5.54 -3.73 33.37
N PRO A 191 -5.48 -3.93 34.71
CA PRO A 191 -6.49 -3.47 35.67
C PRO A 191 -6.45 -1.95 35.94
N LEU A 192 -6.17 -1.14 34.93
CA LEU A 192 -6.15 0.32 35.04
C LEU A 192 -7.54 0.89 35.35
N ALA A 193 -7.58 1.92 36.20
CA ALA A 193 -8.82 2.64 36.50
C ALA A 193 -9.34 3.38 35.25
N TRP A 194 -10.66 3.48 35.12
CA TRP A 194 -11.37 4.18 34.03
C TRP A 194 -10.82 5.56 33.63
N PRO A 195 -10.34 6.43 34.55
CA PRO A 195 -9.73 7.71 34.17
C PRO A 195 -8.48 7.60 33.28
N ALA A 196 -7.76 6.47 33.33
CA ALA A 196 -6.57 6.26 32.51
C ALA A 196 -6.90 6.08 31.02
N TRP A 197 -8.08 5.56 30.69
CA TRP A 197 -8.56 5.42 29.30
C TRP A 197 -8.76 6.79 28.65
N TRP A 198 -9.46 7.71 29.33
CA TRP A 198 -9.66 9.07 28.85
C TRP A 198 -8.36 9.86 28.76
N ARG A 199 -7.43 9.65 29.70
CA ARG A 199 -6.10 10.25 29.63
C ARG A 199 -5.32 9.77 28.40
N LEU A 200 -5.42 8.49 28.04
CA LEU A 200 -4.79 7.95 26.85
C LEU A 200 -5.40 8.55 25.58
N ILE A 201 -6.73 8.54 25.46
CA ILE A 201 -7.46 9.13 24.32
C ILE A 201 -7.11 10.62 24.20
N GLY A 202 -7.20 11.38 25.29
CA GLY A 202 -6.87 12.80 25.31
C GLY A 202 -5.41 13.07 24.91
N CYS A 203 -4.47 12.26 25.38
CA CYS A 203 -3.06 12.36 24.96
C CYS A 203 -2.90 12.15 23.45
N LYS A 204 -3.56 11.13 22.88
CA LYS A 204 -3.52 10.86 21.43
C LYS A 204 -4.17 11.98 20.61
N VAL A 205 -5.30 12.52 21.07
CA VAL A 205 -5.95 13.69 20.42
C VAL A 205 -5.04 14.90 20.42
N VAL A 206 -4.37 15.20 21.54
CA VAL A 206 -3.40 16.32 21.61
C VAL A 206 -2.20 16.06 20.69
N GLN A 207 -1.67 14.85 20.64
CA GLN A 207 -0.58 14.48 19.72
C GLN A 207 -0.98 14.70 18.24
N VAL A 208 -2.20 14.31 17.86
CA VAL A 208 -2.74 14.54 16.50
C VAL A 208 -2.92 16.02 16.20
N GLY A 209 -3.49 16.79 17.13
CA GLY A 209 -3.66 18.24 16.97
C GLY A 209 -2.32 18.95 16.79
N LEU A 210 -1.33 18.63 17.63
CA LEU A 210 0.03 19.15 17.50
C LEU A 210 0.71 18.71 16.20
N ALA A 211 0.50 17.47 15.76
CA ALA A 211 1.03 16.98 14.49
C ALA A 211 0.46 17.77 13.30
N GLY A 212 -0.84 18.07 13.33
CA GLY A 212 -1.49 18.91 12.32
C GLY A 212 -0.89 20.31 12.26
N LEU A 213 -0.62 20.93 13.41
CA LEU A 213 0.06 22.23 13.49
C LEU A 213 1.49 22.18 12.93
N ILE A 214 2.26 21.14 13.30
CA ILE A 214 3.63 20.94 12.80
C ILE A 214 3.61 20.75 11.27
N TYR A 215 2.72 19.89 10.76
CA TYR A 215 2.60 19.64 9.32
C TYR A 215 2.17 20.91 8.57
N TYR A 216 1.21 21.66 9.12
CA TYR A 216 0.76 22.93 8.57
C TYR A 216 1.90 23.95 8.47
N ALA A 217 2.72 24.06 9.53
CA ALA A 217 3.84 24.99 9.56
C ALA A 217 5.02 24.59 8.66
N THR A 218 5.15 23.30 8.29
CA THR A 218 6.34 22.78 7.60
C THR A 218 6.10 22.40 6.14
N ALA A 219 5.06 21.61 5.85
CA ALA A 219 4.87 20.99 4.53
C ALA A 219 3.67 21.56 3.76
N TYR A 220 2.63 22.03 4.46
CA TYR A 220 1.39 22.48 3.82
C TYR A 220 1.58 23.69 2.88
N SER A 221 2.50 24.61 3.21
CA SER A 221 2.78 25.80 2.39
C SER A 221 3.32 25.48 0.98
N PHE A 222 3.81 24.26 0.76
CA PHE A 222 4.34 23.81 -0.53
C PHE A 222 3.28 23.09 -1.39
N MET A 223 2.08 22.83 -0.87
CA MET A 223 1.04 22.07 -1.55
C MET A 223 0.30 22.87 -2.63
N THR A 224 -0.03 22.23 -3.74
CA THR A 224 -0.93 22.79 -4.76
C THR A 224 -2.39 22.38 -4.50
N GLN A 225 -3.35 23.28 -4.78
CA GLN A 225 -4.77 23.09 -4.39
C GLN A 225 -5.53 21.99 -5.16
N LYS A 226 -4.94 21.36 -6.18
CA LYS A 226 -5.69 20.45 -7.07
C LYS A 226 -6.12 19.13 -6.40
N ARG A 227 -5.51 18.72 -5.28
CA ARG A 227 -5.76 17.41 -4.62
C ARG A 227 -6.54 17.48 -3.30
N THR A 228 -6.92 18.66 -2.83
CA THR A 228 -7.58 18.84 -1.51
C THR A 228 -9.08 19.10 -1.60
N SER A 229 -9.70 18.98 -2.79
CA SER A 229 -11.14 19.19 -2.94
C SER A 229 -11.94 18.11 -2.22
N LEU A 230 -12.58 18.50 -1.13
CA LEU A 230 -13.52 17.67 -0.38
C LEU A 230 -14.84 17.50 -1.13
N LEU A 231 -15.64 16.53 -0.68
CA LEU A 231 -17.01 16.32 -1.15
C LEU A 231 -17.81 17.63 -1.15
N ASN A 232 -18.56 17.84 -2.23
CA ASN A 232 -19.49 18.97 -2.29
C ASN A 232 -20.70 18.67 -1.40
N GLY A 233 -20.88 19.45 -0.33
CA GLY A 233 -22.00 19.29 0.60
C GLY A 233 -23.39 19.42 -0.04
N ALA A 234 -23.49 20.06 -1.22
CA ALA A 234 -24.73 20.18 -1.99
C ALA A 234 -25.05 18.95 -2.87
N ALA A 235 -24.13 17.99 -2.99
CA ALA A 235 -24.22 16.87 -3.94
C ALA A 235 -24.38 15.50 -3.24
N ALA A 236 -25.32 15.39 -2.29
CA ALA A 236 -25.65 14.14 -1.58
C ALA A 236 -24.41 13.37 -1.06
N PRO A 237 -23.59 13.98 -0.17
CA PRO A 237 -22.31 13.41 0.26
C PRO A 237 -22.41 12.01 0.89
N LEU A 238 -23.53 11.69 1.54
CA LEU A 238 -23.77 10.36 2.12
C LEU A 238 -23.84 9.27 1.06
N GLN A 239 -24.50 9.54 -0.08
CA GLN A 239 -24.61 8.57 -1.18
C GLN A 239 -23.24 8.31 -1.82
N GLN A 240 -22.40 9.35 -1.94
CA GLN A 240 -21.04 9.20 -2.46
C GLN A 240 -20.15 8.39 -1.50
N ILE A 241 -20.27 8.61 -0.18
CA ILE A 241 -19.57 7.82 0.83
C ILE A 241 -20.02 6.35 0.78
N GLU A 242 -21.32 6.10 0.69
CA GLU A 242 -21.88 4.75 0.58
C GLU A 242 -21.36 4.04 -0.68
N THR A 243 -21.40 4.71 -1.83
CA THR A 243 -20.88 4.18 -3.10
C THR A 243 -19.37 3.88 -3.00
N SER A 244 -18.58 4.79 -2.44
CA SER A 244 -17.14 4.61 -2.27
C SER A 244 -16.82 3.46 -1.30
N ALA A 245 -17.59 3.32 -0.22
CA ALA A 245 -17.47 2.20 0.70
C ALA A 245 -17.85 0.87 0.03
N GLY A 246 -18.88 0.87 -0.83
CA GLY A 246 -19.25 -0.27 -1.66
C GLY A 246 -18.11 -0.72 -2.57
N TRP A 247 -17.48 0.21 -3.29
CA TRP A 247 -16.31 -0.11 -4.13
C TRP A 247 -15.15 -0.66 -3.32
N VAL A 248 -14.83 -0.07 -2.16
CA VAL A 248 -13.78 -0.61 -1.27
C VAL A 248 -14.11 -2.04 -0.84
N LEU A 249 -15.37 -2.31 -0.49
CA LEU A 249 -15.81 -3.65 -0.12
C LEU A 249 -15.65 -4.63 -1.29
N GLU A 250 -16.04 -4.26 -2.51
CA GLU A 250 -15.83 -5.07 -3.72
C GLU A 250 -14.35 -5.44 -3.89
N LYS A 251 -13.44 -4.48 -3.71
CA LYS A 251 -11.99 -4.75 -3.81
C LYS A 251 -11.47 -5.64 -2.69
N ILE A 252 -11.99 -5.49 -1.46
CA ILE A 252 -11.64 -6.36 -0.32
C ILE A 252 -12.13 -7.79 -0.59
N VAL A 253 -13.33 -7.95 -1.14
CA VAL A 253 -13.91 -9.26 -1.46
C VAL A 253 -13.07 -10.02 -2.49
N LEU A 254 -12.30 -9.35 -3.36
CA LEU A 254 -11.37 -10.01 -4.28
C LEU A 254 -10.30 -10.86 -3.57
N LEU A 255 -9.95 -10.55 -2.31
CA LEU A 255 -9.06 -11.39 -1.48
C LEU A 255 -9.70 -12.72 -1.11
N PHE A 256 -11.04 -12.80 -1.06
CA PHE A 256 -11.78 -13.98 -0.64
C PHE A 256 -12.12 -14.88 -1.84
N HIS A 257 -11.10 -15.31 -2.57
CA HIS A 257 -11.23 -16.23 -3.70
C HIS A 257 -10.39 -17.51 -3.50
N GLY A 258 -10.93 -18.66 -3.95
CA GLY A 258 -10.23 -19.94 -3.87
C GLY A 258 -9.73 -20.29 -2.46
N GLY A 259 -8.47 -20.71 -2.35
CA GLY A 259 -7.85 -21.08 -1.07
C GLY A 259 -7.74 -19.92 -0.07
N PHE A 260 -7.62 -18.67 -0.53
CA PHE A 260 -7.56 -17.51 0.37
C PHE A 260 -8.86 -17.32 1.15
N ALA A 261 -10.02 -17.63 0.55
CA ALA A 261 -11.31 -17.53 1.22
C ALA A 261 -11.35 -18.39 2.49
N TRP A 262 -10.89 -19.64 2.40
CA TRP A 262 -10.83 -20.57 3.53
C TRP A 262 -9.83 -20.13 4.60
N VAL A 263 -8.66 -19.64 4.20
CA VAL A 263 -7.63 -19.14 5.12
C VAL A 263 -8.14 -17.93 5.91
N PHE A 264 -8.74 -16.94 5.24
CA PHE A 264 -9.30 -15.76 5.91
C PHE A 264 -10.56 -16.09 6.71
N ALA A 265 -11.39 -17.04 6.27
CA ALA A 265 -12.54 -17.51 7.05
C ALA A 265 -12.11 -18.18 8.36
N ALA A 266 -11.10 -19.05 8.31
CA ALA A 266 -10.53 -19.68 9.51
C ALA A 266 -9.93 -18.63 10.47
N LEU A 267 -9.20 -17.64 9.93
CA LEU A 267 -8.69 -16.51 10.72
C LEU A 267 -9.81 -15.70 11.36
N LEU A 268 -10.89 -15.40 10.62
CA LEU A 268 -12.04 -14.67 11.15
C LEU A 268 -12.74 -15.46 12.25
N LEU A 269 -12.93 -16.77 12.09
CA LEU A 269 -13.52 -17.64 13.13
C LEU A 269 -12.66 -17.65 14.41
N CYS A 270 -11.33 -17.74 14.27
CA CYS A 270 -10.43 -17.64 15.42
C CYS A 270 -10.53 -16.25 16.09
N ALA A 271 -10.60 -15.18 15.30
CA ALA A 271 -10.73 -13.83 15.80
C ALA A 271 -12.07 -13.61 16.53
N LEU A 272 -13.17 -14.21 16.06
CA LEU A 272 -14.46 -14.17 16.74
C LEU A 272 -14.40 -14.84 18.12
N PHE A 273 -13.75 -16.00 18.24
CA PHE A 273 -13.53 -16.63 19.55
C PHE A 273 -12.66 -15.75 20.46
N GLY A 274 -11.63 -15.10 19.89
CA GLY A 274 -10.80 -14.13 20.61
C GLY A 274 -11.59 -12.92 21.09
N ALA A 275 -12.51 -12.41 20.29
CA ALA A 275 -13.39 -11.30 20.66
C ALA A 275 -14.31 -11.68 21.82
N VAL A 276 -14.87 -12.90 21.81
CA VAL A 276 -15.67 -13.43 22.94
C VAL A 276 -14.83 -13.45 24.23
N ARG A 277 -13.56 -13.88 24.16
CA ARG A 277 -12.64 -13.87 25.31
C ARG A 277 -12.37 -12.45 25.82
N VAL A 278 -12.16 -11.48 24.93
CA VAL A 278 -12.04 -10.06 25.34
C VAL A 278 -13.32 -9.61 26.05
N GLY A 279 -14.49 -9.95 25.53
CA GLY A 279 -15.78 -9.65 26.17
C GLY A 279 -15.92 -10.26 27.58
N GLN A 280 -15.51 -11.52 27.75
CA GLN A 280 -15.48 -12.19 29.06
C GLN A 280 -14.54 -11.48 30.03
N ARG A 281 -13.32 -11.12 29.61
CA ARG A 281 -12.35 -10.37 30.44
C ARG A 281 -12.90 -9.02 30.89
N VAL A 282 -13.60 -8.30 30.00
CA VAL A 282 -14.25 -7.02 30.34
C VAL A 282 -15.34 -7.21 31.41
N LEU A 283 -16.08 -8.31 31.36
CA LEU A 283 -17.13 -8.64 32.33
C LEU A 283 -16.55 -9.02 33.70
N GLU A 284 -15.47 -9.80 33.71
CA GLU A 284 -14.76 -10.28 34.91
C GLU A 284 -13.97 -9.17 35.64
N ARG A 285 -13.71 -8.04 34.97
CA ARG A 285 -12.93 -6.92 35.51
C ARG A 285 -13.51 -6.38 36.84
N ALA A 286 -12.66 -5.97 37.77
CA ALA A 286 -13.10 -5.23 38.96
C ALA A 286 -13.49 -3.79 38.58
N GLY A 287 -14.69 -3.34 38.94
CA GLY A 287 -15.17 -1.98 38.65
C GLY A 287 -16.69 -1.83 38.69
N THR A 288 -17.18 -0.60 38.57
CA THR A 288 -18.61 -0.30 38.50
C THR A 288 -19.21 -0.85 37.19
N GLY A 289 -20.49 -1.26 37.22
CA GLY A 289 -21.17 -1.80 36.05
C GLY A 289 -21.14 -0.85 34.84
N LEU A 290 -21.30 0.46 35.08
CA LEU A 290 -21.23 1.49 34.05
C LEU A 290 -19.87 1.50 33.31
N ASN A 291 -18.75 1.44 34.05
CA ASN A 291 -17.42 1.44 33.45
C ASN A 291 -17.20 0.20 32.58
N LYS A 292 -17.69 -0.97 33.01
CA LYS A 292 -17.61 -2.21 32.22
C LYS A 292 -18.39 -2.09 30.92
N THR A 293 -19.62 -1.58 30.99
CA THR A 293 -20.47 -1.36 29.80
C THR A 293 -19.82 -0.41 28.82
N MET A 294 -19.23 0.70 29.31
CA MET A 294 -18.53 1.65 28.44
C MET A 294 -17.28 1.04 27.78
N ILE A 295 -16.45 0.29 28.51
CA ILE A 295 -15.29 -0.42 27.95
C ILE A 295 -15.76 -1.44 26.89
N GLY A 296 -16.80 -2.22 27.19
CA GLY A 296 -17.36 -3.20 26.26
C GLY A 296 -17.88 -2.55 24.98
N LEU A 297 -18.59 -1.42 25.10
CA LEU A 297 -19.07 -0.64 23.95
C LEU A 297 -17.91 -0.05 23.14
N LEU A 298 -16.87 0.46 23.79
CA LEU A 298 -15.65 0.91 23.10
C LEU A 298 -14.99 -0.23 22.33
N CYS A 299 -14.85 -1.42 22.92
CA CYS A 299 -14.29 -2.59 22.24
C CYS A 299 -15.12 -3.02 21.03
N LEU A 300 -16.46 -2.98 21.15
CA LEU A 300 -17.38 -3.28 20.05
C LEU A 300 -17.23 -2.28 18.91
N LEU A 301 -17.05 -0.99 19.23
CA LEU A 301 -16.87 0.08 18.25
C LEU A 301 -15.52 0.07 17.54
N ILE A 302 -14.51 -0.66 18.04
CA ILE A 302 -13.19 -0.74 17.39
C ILE A 302 -13.33 -1.30 15.97
N LEU A 303 -14.06 -2.40 15.78
CA LEU A 303 -14.20 -3.02 14.45
C LEU A 303 -14.81 -2.07 13.41
N PRO A 304 -15.99 -1.45 13.61
CA PRO A 304 -16.55 -0.53 12.62
C PRO A 304 -15.65 0.70 12.39
N VAL A 305 -14.99 1.21 13.44
CA VAL A 305 -14.02 2.31 13.28
C VAL A 305 -12.86 1.88 12.39
N LEU A 306 -12.28 0.70 12.61
CA LEU A 306 -11.19 0.20 11.76
C LEU A 306 -11.63 -0.02 10.31
N MET A 307 -12.87 -0.48 10.07
CA MET A 307 -13.40 -0.64 8.72
C MET A 307 -13.52 0.71 7.99
N VAL A 308 -13.96 1.77 8.67
CA VAL A 308 -13.97 3.13 8.10
C VAL A 308 -12.55 3.64 7.85
N LEU A 309 -11.60 3.29 8.71
CA LEU A 309 -10.19 3.67 8.54
C LEU A 309 -9.48 2.93 7.39
N VAL A 310 -10.05 1.86 6.82
CA VAL A 310 -9.45 1.17 5.66
C VAL A 310 -9.21 2.15 4.50
N PRO A 311 -10.26 2.81 3.95
CA PRO A 311 -10.10 3.94 3.04
C PRO A 311 -9.84 5.27 3.78
N GLY A 312 -10.34 5.41 5.02
CA GLY A 312 -10.16 6.57 5.88
C GLY A 312 -10.57 7.89 5.22
N VAL A 313 -9.70 8.91 5.32
CA VAL A 313 -10.01 10.28 4.83
C VAL A 313 -10.31 10.32 3.33
N SER A 314 -9.86 9.33 2.56
CA SER A 314 -10.13 9.28 1.12
C SER A 314 -11.62 9.18 0.77
N LEU A 315 -12.46 8.63 1.67
CA LEU A 315 -13.92 8.60 1.51
C LEU A 315 -14.55 9.99 1.40
N PHE A 316 -13.86 11.01 1.91
CA PHE A 316 -14.35 12.39 1.94
C PHE A 316 -13.76 13.27 0.83
N PHE A 317 -12.98 12.70 -0.10
CA PHE A 317 -12.49 13.42 -1.26
C PHE A 317 -13.49 13.35 -2.41
N ARG A 318 -13.61 14.46 -3.14
CA ARG A 318 -14.47 14.55 -4.34
C ARG A 318 -14.06 13.51 -5.38
N ASP A 319 -12.75 13.41 -5.61
CA ASP A 319 -12.15 12.48 -6.56
C ASP A 319 -11.60 11.27 -5.78
N PHE A 320 -12.44 10.25 -5.56
CA PHE A 320 -12.10 9.06 -4.80
C PHE A 320 -11.04 8.22 -5.55
N ASN A 321 -9.91 7.95 -4.90
CA ASN A 321 -8.87 7.08 -5.46
C ASN A 321 -9.04 5.66 -4.91
N GLU A 322 -9.58 4.78 -5.76
CA GLU A 322 -9.84 3.37 -5.43
C GLU A 322 -8.60 2.46 -5.47
N GLY A 323 -7.41 2.98 -5.78
CA GLY A 323 -6.20 2.15 -5.88
C GLY A 323 -5.83 1.52 -4.55
N ALA A 324 -5.41 0.25 -4.57
CA ALA A 324 -4.99 -0.52 -3.37
C ALA A 324 -4.02 0.25 -2.46
N ARG A 325 -3.20 1.13 -3.03
CA ARG A 325 -2.25 1.99 -2.31
C ARG A 325 -2.90 2.86 -1.22
N THR A 326 -4.19 3.19 -1.34
CA THR A 326 -4.93 4.00 -0.36
C THR A 326 -5.53 3.16 0.78
N LEU A 327 -5.54 1.82 0.65
CA LEU A 327 -6.14 0.90 1.61
C LEU A 327 -5.16 0.43 2.71
N MET A 328 -4.17 1.26 3.05
CA MET A 328 -3.17 0.91 4.09
C MET A 328 -3.82 0.66 5.46
N GLY A 329 -4.99 1.24 5.75
CA GLY A 329 -5.74 1.00 6.99
C GLY A 329 -6.14 -0.47 7.18
N PHE A 330 -6.26 -1.25 6.10
CA PHE A 330 -6.51 -2.69 6.16
C PHE A 330 -5.45 -3.46 6.95
N ALA A 331 -4.21 -2.95 6.98
CA ALA A 331 -3.14 -3.53 7.77
C ALA A 331 -3.50 -3.65 9.26
N VAL A 332 -4.20 -2.66 9.81
CA VAL A 332 -4.58 -2.69 11.23
C VAL A 332 -5.78 -3.60 11.49
N VAL A 333 -6.69 -3.73 10.51
CA VAL A 333 -7.74 -4.76 10.57
C VAL A 333 -7.09 -6.15 10.64
N LEU A 334 -6.06 -6.41 9.82
CA LEU A 334 -5.32 -7.67 9.90
C LEU A 334 -4.60 -7.83 11.25
N VAL A 335 -3.95 -6.80 11.78
CA VAL A 335 -3.34 -6.86 13.12
C VAL A 335 -4.37 -7.18 14.19
N LEU A 336 -5.57 -6.58 14.15
CA LEU A 336 -6.67 -6.90 15.06
C LEU A 336 -7.08 -8.37 14.94
N LEU A 337 -7.31 -8.86 13.72
CA LEU A 337 -7.70 -10.26 13.48
C LEU A 337 -6.63 -11.23 13.99
N PHE A 338 -5.35 -10.94 13.74
CA PHE A 338 -4.23 -11.75 14.22
C PHE A 338 -4.09 -11.69 15.73
N TYR A 339 -4.26 -10.52 16.35
CA TYR A 339 -4.19 -10.37 17.81
C TYR A 339 -5.31 -11.13 18.51
N LEU A 340 -6.56 -10.99 18.05
CA LEU A 340 -7.70 -11.73 18.61
C LEU A 340 -7.54 -13.25 18.39
N SER A 341 -7.10 -13.65 17.20
CA SER A 341 -6.82 -15.06 16.90
C SER A 341 -5.68 -15.62 17.76
N HIS A 342 -4.64 -14.82 18.04
CA HIS A 342 -3.59 -15.20 18.98
C HIS A 342 -4.16 -15.45 20.38
N LEU A 343 -4.98 -14.53 20.91
CA LEU A 343 -5.62 -14.69 22.22
C LEU A 343 -6.49 -15.96 22.28
N ALA A 344 -7.25 -16.22 21.21
CA ALA A 344 -8.05 -17.42 21.05
C ALA A 344 -7.20 -18.70 21.14
N LEU A 345 -6.21 -18.80 20.26
CA LEU A 345 -5.38 -20.00 20.10
C LEU A 345 -4.49 -20.26 21.33
N ALA A 346 -3.89 -19.20 21.89
CA ALA A 346 -3.05 -19.29 23.08
C ALA A 346 -3.83 -19.79 24.30
N SER A 347 -5.13 -19.48 24.38
CA SER A 347 -5.99 -19.96 25.47
C SER A 347 -6.27 -21.46 25.44
N VAL A 348 -6.10 -22.11 24.28
CA VAL A 348 -6.31 -23.56 24.11
C VAL A 348 -4.99 -24.31 24.31
N HIS A 349 -3.92 -23.86 23.66
CA HIS A 349 -2.58 -24.42 23.83
C HIS A 349 -1.52 -23.43 23.36
N GLY A 350 -0.39 -23.33 24.08
CA GLY A 350 0.69 -22.36 23.79
C GLY A 350 1.29 -22.42 22.37
N LYS A 351 1.16 -23.54 21.65
CA LYS A 351 1.72 -23.74 20.29
C LYS A 351 0.72 -23.46 19.17
N LEU A 352 -0.58 -23.43 19.46
CA LEU A 352 -1.61 -23.16 18.45
C LEU A 352 -1.51 -21.78 17.80
N PRO A 353 -1.04 -20.70 18.48
CA PRO A 353 -0.77 -19.42 17.83
C PRO A 353 0.18 -19.48 16.61
N LEU A 354 0.98 -20.55 16.46
CA LEU A 354 1.82 -20.75 15.28
C LEU A 354 0.99 -20.97 14.00
N LEU A 355 -0.28 -21.34 14.11
CA LEU A 355 -1.20 -21.44 12.96
C LEU A 355 -1.39 -20.09 12.24
N LEU A 356 -1.10 -18.96 12.89
CA LEU A 356 -1.06 -17.65 12.25
C LEU A 356 0.00 -17.53 11.15
N LEU A 357 0.95 -18.48 11.06
CA LEU A 357 1.88 -18.57 9.96
C LEU A 357 1.17 -18.88 8.63
N VAL A 358 0.06 -19.62 8.65
CA VAL A 358 -0.69 -19.99 7.44
C VAL A 358 -1.20 -18.78 6.66
N PRO A 359 -1.96 -17.83 7.25
CA PRO A 359 -2.37 -16.61 6.53
C PRO A 359 -1.18 -15.74 6.10
N LEU A 360 -0.08 -15.69 6.87
CA LEU A 360 1.12 -14.94 6.46
C LEU A 360 1.83 -15.57 5.26
N LEU A 361 1.91 -16.90 5.20
CA LEU A 361 2.46 -17.62 4.05
C LEU A 361 1.56 -17.46 2.81
N ALA A 362 0.23 -17.40 2.99
CA ALA A 362 -0.69 -17.07 1.91
C ALA A 362 -0.43 -15.65 1.36
N MET A 363 -0.30 -14.64 2.23
CA MET A 363 0.05 -13.27 1.82
C MET A 363 1.44 -13.20 1.17
N LEU A 364 2.41 -13.98 1.66
CA LEU A 364 3.73 -14.08 1.05
C LEU A 364 3.67 -14.69 -0.35
N SER A 365 2.90 -15.77 -0.51
CA SER A 365 2.65 -16.41 -1.81
C SER A 365 2.02 -15.42 -2.80
N LEU A 366 1.09 -14.58 -2.33
CA LEU A 366 0.50 -13.51 -3.13
C LEU A 366 1.55 -12.50 -3.60
N SER A 367 2.50 -12.09 -2.75
CA SER A 367 3.60 -11.20 -3.14
C SER A 367 4.46 -11.80 -4.26
N PHE A 368 4.78 -13.09 -4.17
CA PHE A 368 5.54 -13.78 -5.23
C PHE A 368 4.75 -13.90 -6.53
N ALA A 369 3.47 -14.26 -6.46
CA ALA A 369 2.59 -14.28 -7.62
C ALA A 369 2.50 -12.90 -8.28
N TYR A 370 2.38 -11.85 -7.47
CA TYR A 370 2.35 -10.47 -7.91
C TYR A 370 3.66 -10.03 -8.61
N GLY A 371 4.83 -10.34 -8.06
CA GLY A 371 6.11 -10.05 -8.74
C GLY A 371 6.27 -10.77 -10.08
N ARG A 372 5.73 -11.99 -10.22
CA ARG A 372 5.68 -12.69 -11.51
C ARG A 372 4.79 -11.97 -12.52
N VAL A 373 3.63 -11.45 -12.09
CA VAL A 373 2.76 -10.63 -12.94
C VAL A 373 3.49 -9.34 -13.39
N LEU A 374 4.22 -8.67 -12.49
CA LEU A 374 5.04 -7.52 -12.87
C LEU A 374 6.12 -7.87 -13.90
N THR A 375 6.77 -9.04 -13.76
CA THR A 375 7.74 -9.51 -14.76
C THR A 375 7.08 -9.75 -16.11
N LEU A 376 5.88 -10.36 -16.15
CA LEU A 376 5.12 -10.55 -17.38
C LEU A 376 4.75 -9.22 -18.03
N GLN A 377 4.30 -8.23 -17.24
CA GLN A 377 4.02 -6.88 -17.71
C GLN A 377 5.29 -6.23 -18.29
N LYS A 378 6.43 -6.35 -17.61
CA LYS A 378 7.73 -5.86 -18.08
C LYS A 378 8.09 -6.48 -19.42
N THR A 379 8.06 -7.80 -19.53
CA THR A 379 8.39 -8.53 -20.77
C THR A 379 7.47 -8.12 -21.92
N PHE A 380 6.16 -8.05 -21.67
CA PHE A 380 5.19 -7.65 -22.68
C PHE A 380 5.44 -6.22 -23.18
N ALA A 381 5.63 -5.26 -22.28
CA ALA A 381 5.93 -3.88 -22.62
C ALA A 381 7.27 -3.77 -23.37
N THR A 382 8.33 -4.43 -22.91
CA THR A 382 9.64 -4.41 -23.57
C THR A 382 9.59 -4.96 -24.99
N ASN A 383 8.85 -6.04 -25.24
CA ASN A 383 8.70 -6.59 -26.59
C ASN A 383 7.98 -5.63 -27.54
N ALA A 384 6.87 -5.03 -27.08
CA ALA A 384 6.17 -4.01 -27.85
C ALA A 384 7.06 -2.78 -28.11
N LEU A 385 7.93 -2.42 -27.16
CA LEU A 385 8.81 -1.25 -27.22
C LEU A 385 9.88 -1.44 -28.29
N TYR A 386 10.51 -2.61 -28.32
CA TYR A 386 11.53 -2.92 -29.33
C TYR A 386 10.94 -3.04 -30.73
N ALA A 387 9.76 -3.65 -30.88
CA ALA A 387 9.06 -3.67 -32.16
C ALA A 387 8.76 -2.24 -32.65
N LEU A 388 8.17 -1.41 -31.76
CA LEU A 388 7.82 -0.02 -32.08
C LEU A 388 9.05 0.81 -32.45
N SER A 389 10.13 0.67 -31.69
CA SER A 389 11.39 1.36 -31.94
C SER A 389 11.99 0.95 -33.29
N ALA A 390 12.03 -0.34 -33.61
CA ALA A 390 12.53 -0.84 -34.88
C ALA A 390 11.70 -0.32 -36.07
N ASP A 391 10.38 -0.27 -35.92
CA ASP A 391 9.49 0.23 -36.96
C ASP A 391 9.64 1.74 -37.22
N ILE A 392 9.86 2.54 -36.16
CA ILE A 392 10.14 3.97 -36.29
C ILE A 392 11.53 4.20 -36.90
N ALA A 393 12.55 3.49 -36.40
CA ALA A 393 13.94 3.70 -36.83
C ALA A 393 14.20 3.29 -38.29
N SER A 394 13.52 2.24 -38.77
CA SER A 394 13.65 1.71 -40.13
C SER A 394 13.00 2.58 -41.21
N ARG A 395 12.12 3.52 -40.83
CA ARG A 395 11.35 4.33 -41.79
C ARG A 395 11.74 5.81 -41.69
N PRO A 396 12.38 6.40 -42.73
CA PRO A 396 12.79 7.80 -42.72
C PRO A 396 11.64 8.76 -42.37
N ALA A 397 10.44 8.53 -42.95
CA ALA A 397 9.27 9.35 -42.71
C ALA A 397 8.81 9.40 -41.24
N LEU A 398 9.02 8.32 -40.46
CA LEU A 398 8.70 8.30 -39.03
C LEU A 398 9.86 8.85 -38.19
N ARG A 399 11.10 8.53 -38.56
CA ARG A 399 12.29 9.03 -37.88
C ARG A 399 12.42 10.55 -37.96
N GLU A 400 12.03 11.13 -39.09
CA GLU A 400 12.12 12.57 -39.38
C GLU A 400 10.82 13.33 -39.07
N ALA A 401 9.77 12.62 -38.63
CA ALA A 401 8.52 13.24 -38.20
C ALA A 401 8.78 14.24 -37.06
N LYS A 402 8.16 15.42 -37.16
CA LYS A 402 8.32 16.51 -36.19
C LYS A 402 7.93 16.06 -34.78
N ARG A 403 6.81 15.36 -34.67
CA ARG A 403 6.33 14.70 -33.45
C ARG A 403 5.48 13.49 -33.79
N ILE A 404 5.56 12.48 -32.96
CA ILE A 404 4.68 11.33 -32.97
C ILE A 404 3.89 11.33 -31.66
N TYR A 405 2.58 11.46 -31.74
CA TYR A 405 1.72 11.45 -30.57
C TYR A 405 1.32 10.02 -30.24
N MET A 406 1.57 9.61 -29.00
CA MET A 406 1.14 8.31 -28.48
C MET A 406 0.03 8.52 -27.44
N SER A 407 -1.11 7.89 -27.68
CA SER A 407 -2.20 7.86 -26.71
C SER A 407 -2.02 6.70 -25.73
N VAL A 408 -2.37 6.95 -24.46
CA VAL A 408 -2.48 5.86 -23.49
C VAL A 408 -3.72 5.05 -23.86
N THR A 409 -3.50 3.80 -24.25
CA THR A 409 -4.60 2.88 -24.58
C THR A 409 -4.86 2.02 -23.36
N TYR A 410 -6.08 2.13 -22.83
CA TYR A 410 -6.52 1.34 -21.69
C TYR A 410 -7.25 0.07 -22.15
N SER A 411 -7.13 -1.00 -21.38
CA SER A 411 -7.76 -2.30 -21.62
C SER A 411 -7.90 -3.03 -20.29
N ASP A 412 -8.84 -3.96 -20.18
CA ASP A 412 -8.97 -4.87 -19.03
C ASP A 412 -8.32 -6.25 -19.29
N HIS A 413 -7.76 -6.45 -20.49
CA HIS A 413 -7.30 -7.76 -20.97
C HIS A 413 -5.94 -7.72 -21.67
N TRP A 414 -5.16 -6.65 -21.47
CA TRP A 414 -3.87 -6.47 -22.16
C TRP A 414 -2.84 -7.54 -21.80
N LEU A 415 -2.82 -8.00 -20.54
CA LEU A 415 -1.82 -8.94 -20.04
C LEU A 415 -2.30 -10.40 -20.11
N VAL A 416 -2.49 -10.89 -21.33
CA VAL A 416 -2.94 -12.26 -21.62
C VAL A 416 -2.05 -13.33 -20.94
N GLY A 417 -0.74 -13.10 -20.86
CA GLY A 417 0.20 -14.02 -20.21
C GLY A 417 -0.06 -14.25 -18.73
N ALA A 418 -0.80 -13.36 -18.07
CA ALA A 418 -1.19 -13.48 -16.66
C ALA A 418 -2.63 -13.98 -16.46
N ALA A 419 -3.36 -14.35 -17.52
CA ALA A 419 -4.78 -14.71 -17.44
C ALA A 419 -5.06 -15.86 -16.46
N GLY A 420 -4.18 -16.86 -16.39
CA GLY A 420 -4.28 -17.95 -15.41
C GLY A 420 -4.16 -17.45 -13.97
N SER A 421 -3.19 -16.57 -13.71
CA SER A 421 -2.98 -15.95 -12.40
C SER A 421 -4.17 -15.06 -12.00
N PHE A 422 -4.69 -14.24 -12.92
CA PHE A 422 -5.87 -13.41 -12.66
C PHE A 422 -7.13 -14.24 -12.42
N LYS A 423 -7.28 -15.38 -13.10
CA LYS A 423 -8.42 -16.29 -12.87
C LYS A 423 -8.35 -16.92 -11.47
N GLN A 424 -7.18 -17.40 -11.05
CA GLN A 424 -7.03 -18.08 -9.76
C GLN A 424 -6.85 -17.13 -8.57
N MET A 425 -6.35 -15.92 -8.82
CA MET A 425 -6.15 -14.87 -7.81
C MET A 425 -6.61 -13.51 -8.38
N PRO A 426 -7.93 -13.24 -8.45
CA PRO A 426 -8.48 -12.02 -9.05
C PRO A 426 -7.96 -10.72 -8.44
N VAL A 427 -7.61 -10.75 -7.15
CA VAL A 427 -7.01 -9.60 -6.45
C VAL A 427 -5.72 -9.12 -7.12
N LEU A 428 -4.96 -9.99 -7.81
CA LEU A 428 -3.73 -9.59 -8.50
C LEU A 428 -3.97 -8.53 -9.58
N HIS A 429 -5.11 -8.60 -10.28
CA HIS A 429 -5.47 -7.60 -11.29
C HIS A 429 -5.67 -6.22 -10.63
N TYR A 430 -6.38 -6.19 -9.50
CA TYR A 430 -6.59 -4.98 -8.72
C TYR A 430 -5.30 -4.43 -8.11
N LEU A 431 -4.44 -5.28 -7.56
CA LEU A 431 -3.14 -4.85 -7.00
C LEU A 431 -2.22 -4.30 -8.07
N LEU A 432 -2.26 -4.88 -9.28
CA LEU A 432 -1.45 -4.43 -10.41
C LEU A 432 -1.81 -3.00 -10.78
N ASN A 433 -3.10 -2.66 -10.84
CA ASN A 433 -3.61 -1.31 -11.11
C ASN A 433 -2.85 -0.56 -12.23
N ILE A 434 -2.46 -1.33 -13.24
CA ILE A 434 -1.98 -0.88 -14.53
C ILE A 434 -3.05 -1.44 -15.44
N ASP A 435 -3.63 -0.61 -16.29
CA ASP A 435 -4.66 -0.97 -17.26
C ASP A 435 -4.23 -0.55 -18.68
N PHE A 436 -2.95 -0.22 -18.83
CA PHE A 436 -2.36 0.27 -20.07
C PHE A 436 -1.16 -0.56 -20.50
N TYR A 437 -0.89 -0.53 -21.81
CA TYR A 437 0.19 -1.28 -22.45
C TYR A 437 1.57 -0.72 -22.09
N MET A 438 1.74 0.57 -22.39
CA MET A 438 3.00 1.29 -22.28
C MET A 438 2.74 2.78 -22.31
N LEU A 439 3.70 3.54 -21.81
CA LEU A 439 3.72 4.99 -21.80
C LEU A 439 4.74 5.51 -22.84
N ALA A 440 4.50 6.70 -23.39
CA ALA A 440 5.40 7.35 -24.35
C ALA A 440 6.80 7.58 -23.75
N GLU A 441 6.85 7.77 -22.44
CA GLU A 441 8.03 7.95 -21.60
C GLU A 441 9.00 6.74 -21.66
N ASN A 442 8.58 5.61 -22.23
CA ASN A 442 9.43 4.44 -22.41
C ASN A 442 10.29 4.51 -23.69
N LEU A 443 9.88 5.26 -24.72
CA LEU A 443 10.55 5.33 -26.03
C LEU A 443 11.98 5.92 -25.99
N PRO A 444 12.27 6.93 -25.15
CA PRO A 444 13.64 7.41 -25.00
C PRO A 444 14.64 6.34 -24.56
N LYS A 445 14.19 5.27 -23.87
CA LYS A 445 15.05 4.14 -23.46
C LYS A 445 15.65 3.38 -24.65
N THR A 446 15.05 3.48 -25.83
CA THR A 446 15.53 2.88 -27.08
C THR A 446 16.09 3.90 -28.06
N GLY A 447 16.33 5.15 -27.62
CA GLY A 447 16.86 6.23 -28.46
C GLY A 447 15.82 6.97 -29.31
N ILE A 448 14.53 6.65 -29.19
CA ILE A 448 13.46 7.35 -29.91
C ILE A 448 13.01 8.57 -29.10
N THR A 449 13.20 9.77 -29.65
CA THR A 449 13.01 11.05 -28.93
C THR A 449 11.89 11.93 -29.48
N ASN A 450 11.35 11.62 -30.66
CA ASN A 450 10.27 12.39 -31.28
C ASN A 450 8.86 11.91 -30.89
N VAL A 451 8.74 10.91 -30.01
CA VAL A 451 7.46 10.42 -29.48
C VAL A 451 7.09 11.15 -28.19
N VAL A 452 5.88 11.69 -28.13
CA VAL A 452 5.36 12.43 -26.97
C VAL A 452 4.00 11.91 -26.53
N ARG A 453 3.73 11.98 -25.23
CA ARG A 453 2.42 11.66 -24.67
C ARG A 453 1.37 12.64 -25.18
N GLU A 454 0.27 12.12 -25.71
CA GLU A 454 -0.89 12.91 -26.10
C GLU A 454 -1.69 13.34 -24.86
N LYS A 455 -1.80 14.65 -24.60
CA LYS A 455 -2.38 15.18 -23.36
C LYS A 455 -3.89 15.46 -23.41
N GLU A 456 -4.46 15.86 -24.55
CA GLU A 456 -5.78 16.53 -24.53
C GLU A 456 -6.71 16.29 -25.72
N ARG A 457 -6.33 15.50 -26.72
CA ARG A 457 -7.22 15.21 -27.85
C ARG A 457 -7.00 13.76 -28.20
N ARG A 458 -8.06 12.95 -28.35
CA ARG A 458 -7.95 11.57 -28.82
C ARG A 458 -7.55 11.53 -30.30
N ASN A 459 -6.65 12.40 -30.78
CA ASN A 459 -6.39 12.54 -32.21
C ASN A 459 -5.77 11.26 -32.75
N ALA A 460 -4.88 10.60 -32.00
CA ALA A 460 -4.32 9.32 -32.45
C ALA A 460 -5.41 8.26 -32.68
N THR A 461 -6.37 8.13 -31.76
CA THR A 461 -7.48 7.19 -31.91
C THR A 461 -8.50 7.65 -32.98
N LEU A 462 -8.74 8.97 -33.10
CA LEU A 462 -9.63 9.58 -34.08
C LEU A 462 -9.13 9.39 -35.52
N VAL A 463 -7.82 9.44 -35.76
CA VAL A 463 -7.23 9.20 -37.09
C VAL A 463 -7.55 7.78 -37.58
N GLY A 464 -7.52 6.79 -36.69
CA GLY A 464 -8.00 5.44 -37.01
C GLY A 464 -9.51 5.39 -37.30
N TYR A 465 -10.33 6.09 -36.51
CA TYR A 465 -11.79 6.15 -36.72
C TYR A 465 -12.19 6.90 -38.00
N GLN A 466 -11.38 7.86 -38.45
CA GLN A 466 -11.60 8.64 -39.67
C GLN A 466 -11.18 7.90 -40.95
N GLY A 467 -10.72 6.64 -40.84
CA GLY A 467 -10.44 5.78 -41.99
C GLY A 467 -9.11 6.05 -42.70
N TYR A 468 -8.18 6.79 -42.06
CA TYR A 468 -6.84 6.95 -42.63
C TYR A 468 -6.09 5.61 -42.65
N PRO A 469 -5.40 5.25 -43.74
CA PRO A 469 -4.64 4.02 -43.81
C PRO A 469 -3.42 4.09 -42.87
N PRO A 470 -3.16 3.06 -42.05
CA PRO A 470 -1.95 3.02 -41.23
C PRO A 470 -0.70 2.86 -42.11
N LEU A 471 0.33 3.64 -41.83
CA LEU A 471 1.66 3.46 -42.44
C LEU A 471 2.33 2.18 -41.94
N VAL A 472 2.07 1.82 -40.68
CA VAL A 472 2.53 0.57 -40.05
C VAL A 472 1.36 -0.07 -39.34
N ASP A 473 1.10 -1.34 -39.65
CA ASP A 473 0.11 -2.17 -38.98
C ASP A 473 0.82 -3.40 -38.39
N SER A 474 1.16 -3.31 -37.09
CA SER A 474 1.90 -4.35 -36.35
C SER A 474 0.95 -5.19 -35.50
N LEU A 475 1.45 -6.23 -34.83
CA LEU A 475 0.68 -6.98 -33.83
C LEU A 475 0.24 -6.08 -32.67
N PHE A 476 1.12 -5.18 -32.21
CA PHE A 476 0.92 -4.41 -30.97
C PHE A 476 0.32 -3.02 -31.19
N TYR A 477 0.46 -2.43 -32.38
CA TYR A 477 0.11 -1.04 -32.61
C TYR A 477 -0.17 -0.75 -34.09
N ARG A 478 -0.74 0.43 -34.32
CA ARG A 478 -0.84 1.10 -35.61
C ARG A 478 -0.11 2.43 -35.55
N ILE A 479 0.61 2.76 -36.61
CA ILE A 479 1.23 4.08 -36.78
C ILE A 479 0.59 4.74 -38.00
N TYR A 480 0.03 5.92 -37.78
CA TYR A 480 -0.50 6.79 -38.84
C TYR A 480 0.45 7.96 -39.03
N LEU A 481 0.59 8.45 -40.25
CA LEU A 481 1.39 9.62 -40.59
C LEU A 481 0.53 10.60 -41.39
N LEU A 482 0.37 11.82 -40.88
CA LEU A 482 -0.37 12.90 -41.51
C LEU A 482 0.56 14.11 -41.68
N GLY A 483 1.09 14.29 -42.89
CA GLY A 483 2.17 15.24 -43.14
C GLY A 483 3.40 14.89 -42.28
N ASP A 484 3.87 15.85 -41.48
CA ASP A 484 5.04 15.67 -40.62
C ASP A 484 4.71 15.13 -39.21
N TYR A 485 3.45 14.76 -38.95
CA TYR A 485 2.98 14.33 -37.64
C TYR A 485 2.54 12.87 -37.64
N GLY A 486 3.11 12.10 -36.71
CA GLY A 486 2.76 10.70 -36.51
C GLY A 486 1.76 10.51 -35.36
N PHE A 487 1.04 9.40 -35.39
CA PHE A 487 0.12 8.99 -34.34
C PHE A 487 0.23 7.50 -34.09
N ILE A 488 0.49 7.10 -32.84
CA ILE A 488 0.58 5.70 -32.41
C ILE A 488 -0.69 5.34 -31.64
N VAL A 489 -1.33 4.26 -32.06
CA VAL A 489 -2.46 3.64 -31.37
C VAL A 489 -2.10 2.21 -31.02
N MET A 490 -2.10 1.87 -29.73
CA MET A 490 -1.86 0.50 -29.31
C MET A 490 -3.09 -0.36 -29.62
N LYS A 491 -2.89 -1.61 -30.01
CA LYS A 491 -3.94 -2.57 -30.29
C LYS A 491 -4.24 -3.39 -29.03
N GLU A 492 -5.52 -3.64 -28.80
CA GLU A 492 -5.92 -4.60 -27.79
C GLU A 492 -5.64 -6.04 -28.29
N PRO A 493 -4.94 -6.89 -27.51
CA PRO A 493 -4.75 -8.29 -27.83
C PRO A 493 -6.09 -8.98 -28.00
N ALA A 494 -6.13 -9.96 -28.90
CA ALA A 494 -7.32 -10.78 -29.04
C ALA A 494 -7.67 -11.46 -27.71
N ARG A 495 -8.95 -11.40 -27.31
CA ARG A 495 -9.44 -12.08 -26.12
C ARG A 495 -9.17 -13.58 -26.24
N VAL A 496 -8.45 -14.14 -25.28
CA VAL A 496 -8.29 -15.59 -25.19
C VAL A 496 -9.60 -16.18 -24.67
N ARG A 497 -10.42 -16.71 -25.58
CA ARG A 497 -11.74 -17.29 -25.25
C ARG A 497 -11.65 -18.60 -24.45
N SER A 498 -10.53 -19.33 -24.59
CA SER A 498 -10.21 -20.49 -23.77
C SER A 498 -8.71 -20.80 -23.89
N LEU A 499 -7.98 -20.76 -22.77
CA LEU A 499 -6.71 -21.50 -22.68
C LEU A 499 -7.10 -22.96 -22.48
N GLN A 500 -7.15 -23.75 -23.56
CA GLN A 500 -7.17 -25.20 -23.43
C GLN A 500 -5.74 -25.63 -23.10
N TRP A 501 -5.54 -26.13 -21.89
CA TRP A 501 -4.32 -26.84 -21.49
C TRP A 501 -4.59 -28.33 -21.61
#